data_AF-A0A7S1FBF4-F1
#
_entry.id   AF-A0A7S1FBF4-F1
#
_cell.length_a   1.000
_cell.length_b   1.000
_cell.length_c   1.000
_cell.angle_alpha   90.00
_cell.angle_beta   90.00
_cell.angle_gamma   90.00
#
_symmetry.space_group_name_H-M   'P 1'
#
loop_
_entity.id
_entity.type
_entity.pdbx_description
1 polymer ?
#
loop_
_entity_poly.entity_id
_entity_poly.type
_entity_poly.pdbx_seq_one_letter_code
_entity_poly.pdbx_strand_id
1 'polypeptide(L)'
;AHVKDIDGFPAIFVTEGCVLRGDSSVSGVLSFGFGGTNACAQVWGTNILTSRAASGADAYTRIVRKLKDAPPPEVTVTGSDWEEWEVGGPGRFTRTGEKWAIDVDDEGVLTYYEADEDDVDLGSDYFLSGTHNGWSYDSMEPDAMLAGLFK
;
A
#
# COMPACT_ATOMS: atom_id res chain seq x y z
N ALA A 1 -45.37 -1.06 0.95
CA ALA A 1 -44.70 0.24 0.79
C ALA A 1 -44.60 0.52 -0.70
N HIS A 2 -45.27 1.56 -1.20
CA HIS A 2 -45.10 2.00 -2.59
C HIS A 2 -43.72 2.64 -2.73
N VAL A 3 -42.84 1.99 -3.50
CA VAL A 3 -41.61 2.63 -3.98
C VAL A 3 -42.06 3.81 -4.84
N LYS A 4 -41.72 5.04 -4.45
CA LYS A 4 -41.96 6.21 -5.30
C LYS A 4 -41.10 6.05 -6.55
N ASP A 5 -41.71 6.32 -7.69
CA ASP A 5 -41.06 6.30 -8.99
C ASP A 5 -39.82 7.20 -8.96
N ILE A 6 -38.68 6.63 -9.34
CA ILE A 6 -37.36 7.29 -9.36
C ILE A 6 -37.02 7.81 -10.76
N ASP A 7 -37.88 7.56 -11.75
CA ASP A 7 -37.63 7.97 -13.13
C ASP A 7 -37.44 9.48 -13.21
N GLY A 8 -36.24 9.89 -13.64
CA GLY A 8 -35.84 11.28 -13.80
C GLY A 8 -34.94 11.85 -12.70
N PHE A 9 -34.64 11.09 -11.63
CA PHE A 9 -33.67 11.53 -10.61
C PHE A 9 -32.31 10.83 -10.83
N PRO A 10 -31.20 11.56 -11.07
CA PRO A 10 -29.88 10.96 -11.22
C PRO A 10 -29.36 10.51 -9.85
N ALA A 11 -29.84 9.38 -9.37
CA ALA A 11 -29.39 8.74 -8.13
C ALA A 11 -28.71 7.41 -8.43
N ILE A 12 -27.54 7.20 -7.83
CA ILE A 12 -26.87 5.89 -7.80
C ILE A 12 -27.22 5.26 -6.45
N PHE A 13 -28.07 4.24 -6.47
CA PHE A 13 -28.34 3.45 -5.27
C PHE A 13 -27.18 2.51 -5.03
N VAL A 14 -26.38 2.83 -4.03
CA VAL A 14 -25.26 1.97 -3.65
C VAL A 14 -25.77 0.89 -2.71
N THR A 15 -25.61 -0.37 -3.09
CA THR A 15 -25.92 -1.54 -2.24
C THR A 15 -24.77 -1.88 -1.29
N GLU A 16 -23.62 -1.24 -1.48
CA GLU A 16 -22.37 -1.42 -0.73
C GLU A 16 -21.70 -0.06 -0.49
N GLY A 17 -20.59 -0.01 0.24
CA GLY A 17 -19.87 1.24 0.48
C GLY A 17 -19.28 1.79 -0.82
N CYS A 18 -19.77 2.93 -1.30
CA CYS A 18 -19.13 3.62 -2.44
C CYS A 18 -17.88 4.35 -1.94
N VAL A 19 -16.75 4.02 -2.55
CA VAL A 19 -15.50 4.71 -2.27
C VAL A 19 -15.45 5.97 -3.12
N LEU A 20 -15.39 7.12 -2.47
CA LEU A 20 -15.16 8.39 -3.15
C LEU A 20 -13.67 8.53 -3.47
N ARG A 21 -13.34 9.48 -4.36
CA ARG A 21 -11.95 9.68 -4.82
C ARG A 21 -10.96 10.03 -3.69
N GLY A 22 -11.44 10.44 -2.52
CA GLY A 22 -10.62 10.75 -1.35
C GLY A 22 -10.56 9.60 -0.32
N ASP A 23 -9.83 9.83 0.77
CA ASP A 23 -9.71 8.89 1.89
C ASP A 23 -10.95 8.83 2.79
N SER A 24 -12.06 9.42 2.33
CA SER A 24 -13.33 9.42 3.03
C SER A 24 -14.36 8.57 2.30
N SER A 25 -15.14 7.86 3.11
CA SER A 25 -16.40 7.24 2.73
C SER A 25 -17.53 8.04 3.35
N VAL A 26 -18.66 8.10 2.66
CA VAL A 26 -19.86 8.80 3.11
C VAL A 26 -21.04 7.87 2.94
N SER A 27 -21.88 7.77 3.97
CA SER A 27 -23.15 7.07 3.92
C SER A 27 -24.25 7.97 4.48
N GLY A 28 -25.41 7.97 3.85
CA GLY A 28 -26.54 8.81 4.23
C GLY A 28 -27.82 8.01 4.35
N VAL A 29 -28.66 8.38 5.32
CA VAL A 29 -30.01 7.85 5.50
C VAL A 29 -31.00 8.99 5.37
N LEU A 30 -31.95 8.84 4.45
CA LEU A 30 -33.07 9.75 4.25
C LEU A 30 -34.34 9.07 4.77
N SER A 31 -35.12 9.78 5.59
CA SER A 31 -36.38 9.31 6.16
C SER A 31 -37.50 10.30 5.89
N PHE A 32 -38.68 9.77 5.57
CA PHE A 32 -39.91 10.52 5.33
C PHE A 32 -41.02 9.98 6.23
N GLY A 33 -41.62 10.86 7.03
CA GLY A 33 -42.69 10.56 7.96
C GLY A 33 -44.06 11.09 7.51
N PHE A 34 -45.12 10.55 8.10
CA PHE A 34 -46.48 11.05 7.92
C PHE A 34 -46.60 12.48 8.45
N GLY A 35 -47.30 13.36 7.72
CA GLY A 35 -47.41 14.77 8.07
C GLY A 35 -46.30 15.67 7.49
N GLY A 36 -45.45 15.14 6.61
CA GLY A 36 -44.44 15.94 5.88
C GLY A 36 -43.14 16.16 6.64
N THR A 37 -42.89 15.41 7.72
CA THR A 37 -41.61 15.46 8.44
C THR A 37 -40.55 14.67 7.68
N ASN A 38 -39.45 15.33 7.36
CA ASN A 38 -38.31 14.72 6.67
C ASN A 38 -37.09 14.76 7.60
N ALA A 39 -36.31 13.68 7.63
CA ALA A 39 -35.05 13.62 8.37
C ALA A 39 -33.93 13.12 7.44
N CYS A 40 -32.76 13.72 7.57
CA CYS A 40 -31.54 13.33 6.87
C CYS A 40 -30.42 13.17 7.88
N ALA A 41 -29.72 12.04 7.83
CA ALA A 41 -28.50 11.81 8.58
C ALA A 41 -27.40 11.42 7.58
N GLN A 42 -26.24 12.08 7.68
CA GLN A 42 -25.08 11.78 6.88
C GLN A 42 -23.91 11.46 7.81
N VAL A 43 -23.28 10.32 7.59
CA VAL A 43 -22.12 9.83 8.33
C VAL A 43 -20.94 9.83 7.39
N TRP A 44 -19.79 10.32 7.88
CA TRP A 44 -18.52 10.25 7.20
C TRP A 44 -17.57 9.34 7.98
N GLY A 45 -16.73 8.61 7.27
CA GLY A 45 -15.72 7.73 7.87
C GLY A 45 -14.47 7.65 7.00
N THR A 46 -13.36 7.21 7.57
CA THR A 46 -12.18 6.91 6.78
C THR A 46 -12.48 5.72 5.89
N ASN A 47 -12.10 5.82 4.62
CA ASN A 47 -11.99 4.65 3.78
C ASN A 47 -10.94 3.72 4.41
N ILE A 48 -11.20 2.42 4.44
CA ILE A 48 -10.26 1.40 4.93
C ILE A 48 -10.11 0.24 3.94
N LEU A 49 -10.89 0.26 2.85
CA LEU A 49 -11.01 -0.84 1.91
C LEU A 49 -10.10 -0.69 0.70
N THR A 50 -9.84 0.55 0.25
CA THR A 50 -8.98 0.76 -0.92
C THR A 50 -7.53 1.04 -0.53
N SER A 51 -6.60 0.70 -1.41
CA SER A 51 -5.17 0.97 -1.26
C SER A 51 -4.85 2.45 -1.04
N ARG A 52 -5.74 3.38 -1.42
CA ARG A 52 -5.59 4.82 -1.16
C ARG A 52 -5.70 5.16 0.32
N ALA A 53 -6.60 4.49 1.03
CA ALA A 53 -6.69 4.60 2.49
C ALA A 53 -5.47 4.05 3.24
N ALA A 54 -4.68 3.19 2.59
CA ALA A 54 -3.44 2.67 3.16
C ALA A 54 -2.31 3.71 3.15
N SER A 55 -2.46 4.84 2.44
CA SER A 55 -1.44 5.90 2.40
C SER A 55 -1.25 6.62 3.74
N GLY A 56 -2.26 6.59 4.62
CA GLY A 56 -2.15 7.09 6.00
C GLY A 56 -1.63 6.05 7.00
N ALA A 57 -1.47 4.79 6.59
CA ALA A 57 -0.86 3.80 7.45
C ALA A 57 0.65 3.96 7.39
N ASP A 58 1.27 4.26 8.54
CA ASP A 58 2.71 4.41 8.63
C ASP A 58 3.39 3.11 8.20
N ALA A 59 3.91 3.10 6.97
CA ALA A 59 4.58 1.97 6.35
C ALA A 59 5.76 1.52 7.23
N TYR A 60 6.44 2.49 7.85
CA TYR A 60 7.52 2.23 8.79
C TYR A 60 7.02 1.42 10.00
N THR A 61 5.97 1.87 10.67
CA THR A 61 5.37 1.13 11.80
C THR A 61 4.92 -0.29 11.39
N ARG A 62 4.37 -0.47 10.18
CA ARG A 62 3.99 -1.81 9.69
C ARG A 62 5.18 -2.72 9.47
N ILE A 63 6.25 -2.21 8.85
CA ILE A 63 7.50 -2.97 8.62
C ILE A 63 8.15 -3.30 9.96
N VAL A 64 8.26 -2.35 10.88
CA VAL A 64 8.81 -2.57 12.23
C VAL A 64 8.00 -3.61 13.01
N ARG A 65 6.67 -3.62 12.85
CA ARG A 65 5.84 -4.65 13.47
C ARG A 65 6.09 -6.03 12.86
N LYS A 66 6.15 -6.15 11.53
CA LYS A 66 6.52 -7.41 10.87
C LYS A 66 7.90 -7.89 11.33
N LEU A 67 8.87 -6.98 11.47
CA LEU A 67 10.21 -7.29 11.96
C LEU A 67 10.22 -7.81 13.41
N LYS A 68 9.32 -7.30 14.25
CA LYS A 68 9.16 -7.74 15.65
C LYS A 68 8.43 -9.08 15.78
N ASP A 69 7.47 -9.33 14.89
CA ASP A 69 6.65 -10.54 14.90
C ASP A 69 7.32 -11.69 14.12
N ALA A 70 8.41 -11.42 13.39
CA ALA A 70 9.13 -12.41 12.60
C ALA A 70 9.83 -13.48 13.47
N PRO A 71 9.96 -14.71 12.96
CA PRO A 71 10.75 -15.76 13.62
C PRO A 71 12.19 -15.32 13.85
N PRO A 72 12.88 -15.86 14.89
CA PRO A 72 14.30 -15.62 15.08
C PRO A 72 15.10 -15.99 13.82
N PRO A 73 16.15 -15.23 13.48
CA PRO A 73 16.98 -15.51 12.31
C PRO A 73 17.65 -16.88 12.43
N GLU A 74 17.86 -17.52 11.29
CA GLU A 74 18.55 -18.81 11.23
C GLU A 74 20.02 -18.65 11.62
N VAL A 75 20.50 -19.58 12.45
CA VAL A 75 21.89 -19.64 12.88
C VAL A 75 22.53 -20.85 12.22
N THR A 76 23.50 -20.61 11.34
CA THR A 76 24.22 -21.65 10.62
C THR A 76 25.41 -22.10 11.46
N VAL A 77 25.37 -23.35 11.92
CA VAL A 77 26.46 -23.99 12.67
C VAL A 77 27.55 -24.42 11.68
N THR A 78 28.53 -23.56 11.47
CA THR A 78 29.68 -23.77 10.56
C THR A 78 30.82 -24.54 11.24
N GLY A 79 30.87 -24.55 12.57
CA GLY A 79 31.98 -25.12 13.35
C GLY A 79 31.60 -25.59 14.75
N SER A 80 32.55 -26.22 15.44
CA SER A 80 32.39 -26.65 16.84
C SER A 80 32.55 -25.52 17.84
N ASP A 81 33.21 -24.43 17.43
CA ASP A 81 33.29 -23.20 18.20
C ASP A 81 32.06 -22.33 17.90
N TRP A 82 31.40 -21.83 18.94
CA TRP A 82 30.21 -20.99 18.82
C TRP A 82 30.56 -19.60 18.25
N GLU A 83 31.83 -19.20 18.32
CA GLU A 83 32.33 -17.96 17.71
C GLU A 83 32.38 -18.02 16.19
N GLU A 84 32.46 -19.23 15.61
CA GLU A 84 32.46 -19.42 14.15
C GLU A 84 31.05 -19.43 13.56
N TRP A 85 30.02 -19.55 14.40
CA TRP A 85 28.62 -19.65 13.94
C TRP A 85 28.18 -18.36 13.26
N GLU A 86 27.59 -18.52 12.08
CA GLU A 86 27.11 -17.40 11.28
C GLU A 86 25.62 -17.18 11.58
N VAL A 87 25.24 -15.92 11.86
CA VAL A 87 23.84 -15.52 12.03
C VAL A 87 23.46 -14.68 10.82
N GLY A 88 22.34 -15.01 10.19
CA GLY A 88 21.80 -14.19 9.10
C GLY A 88 21.44 -12.78 9.60
N GLY A 89 22.11 -11.76 9.07
CA GLY A 89 21.78 -10.35 9.28
C GLY A 89 22.79 -9.52 10.08
N PRO A 90 22.39 -8.30 10.50
CA PRO A 90 23.29 -7.37 11.16
C PRO A 90 23.76 -7.95 12.50
N GLY A 91 25.04 -8.32 12.55
CA GLY A 91 25.67 -8.89 13.73
C GLY A 91 25.73 -7.90 14.90
N ARG A 92 26.15 -8.39 16.07
CA ARG A 92 26.32 -7.57 17.28
C ARG A 92 27.29 -6.38 17.08
N PHE A 93 28.14 -6.44 16.06
CA PHE A 93 29.20 -5.48 15.78
C PHE A 93 29.02 -4.71 14.47
N THR A 94 27.79 -4.58 13.97
CA THR A 94 27.47 -3.71 12.82
C THR A 94 28.04 -2.31 13.02
N ARG A 95 28.79 -1.81 12.04
CA ARG A 95 29.41 -0.48 12.12
C ARG A 95 28.38 0.61 11.90
N THR A 96 28.58 1.75 12.55
CA THR A 96 27.75 2.94 12.32
C THR A 96 27.86 3.36 10.85
N GLY A 97 26.76 3.24 10.10
CA GLY A 97 26.69 3.60 8.68
C GLY A 97 26.49 2.43 7.73
N GLU A 98 26.62 1.17 8.20
CA GLU A 98 26.27 0.00 7.39
C GLU A 98 24.78 -0.04 7.09
N LYS A 99 24.44 -0.23 5.82
CA LYS A 99 23.07 -0.35 5.33
C LYS A 99 22.78 -1.81 5.00
N TRP A 100 21.58 -2.24 5.32
CA TRP A 100 21.15 -3.62 5.12
C TRP A 100 19.80 -3.60 4.40
N ALA A 101 19.68 -4.42 3.37
CA ALA A 101 18.41 -4.73 2.74
C ALA A 101 17.77 -5.91 3.50
N ILE A 102 16.45 -5.84 3.65
CA ILE A 102 15.66 -6.88 4.29
C ILE A 102 14.63 -7.35 3.27
N ASP A 103 14.68 -8.63 2.93
CA ASP A 103 13.63 -9.30 2.16
C ASP A 103 12.75 -10.12 3.09
N VAL A 104 11.44 -10.08 2.85
CA VAL A 104 10.45 -10.81 3.64
C VAL A 104 9.68 -11.69 2.69
N ASP A 105 9.85 -13.01 2.83
CA ASP A 105 9.16 -13.97 1.98
C ASP A 105 7.65 -14.10 2.35
N ASP A 106 6.94 -14.90 1.55
CA ASP A 106 5.51 -15.17 1.75
C ASP A 106 5.21 -15.92 3.07
N GLU A 107 6.21 -16.56 3.67
CA GLU A 107 6.13 -17.28 4.95
C GLU A 107 6.46 -16.36 6.15
N GLY A 108 6.93 -15.14 5.90
CA GLY A 108 7.32 -14.16 6.91
C GLY A 108 8.73 -14.37 7.46
N VAL A 109 9.55 -15.19 6.80
CA VAL A 109 10.97 -15.37 7.11
C VAL A 109 11.74 -14.17 6.58
N LEU A 110 12.66 -13.66 7.39
CA LEU A 110 13.48 -12.49 7.06
C LEU A 110 14.83 -12.94 6.53
N THR A 111 15.20 -12.44 5.36
CA THR A 111 16.56 -12.59 4.82
C THR A 111 17.23 -11.23 4.75
N TYR A 112 18.45 -11.15 5.26
CA TYR A 112 19.22 -9.91 5.32
C TYR A 112 20.36 -9.96 4.31
N TYR A 113 20.57 -8.86 3.61
CA TYR A 113 21.67 -8.69 2.67
C TYR A 113 22.38 -7.38 2.96
N GLU A 114 23.70 -7.36 2.84
CA GLU A 114 24.47 -6.12 2.92
C GLU A 114 24.04 -5.26 1.72
N ALA A 115 23.49 -4.08 1.99
CA ALA A 115 23.06 -3.17 0.96
C ALA A 115 24.23 -2.24 0.65
N ASP A 116 24.90 -2.49 -0.46
CA ASP A 116 25.75 -1.47 -1.08
C ASP A 116 24.88 -0.23 -1.36
N GLU A 117 25.46 0.95 -1.16
CA GLU A 117 24.80 2.23 -1.45
C GLU A 117 24.73 2.45 -2.96
N ASP A 118 24.20 1.48 -3.69
CA ASP A 118 24.00 1.57 -5.13
C ASP A 118 22.61 2.11 -5.44
N ASP A 119 22.61 3.01 -6.42
CA ASP A 119 21.46 3.76 -6.91
C ASP A 119 20.21 2.88 -6.97
N VAL A 120 19.13 3.32 -6.31
CA VAL A 120 17.82 2.69 -6.45
C VAL A 120 17.53 2.58 -7.95
N ASP A 121 17.57 1.37 -8.50
CA ASP A 121 17.11 1.10 -9.85
C ASP A 121 15.59 1.35 -9.82
N LEU A 122 15.21 2.58 -10.19
CA LEU A 122 13.82 3.01 -10.25
C LEU A 122 13.05 2.31 -11.39
N GLY A 123 13.69 1.37 -12.08
CA GLY A 123 13.20 0.75 -13.30
C GLY A 123 13.47 1.64 -14.51
N SER A 124 13.73 1.01 -15.64
CA SER A 124 13.84 1.68 -16.94
C SER A 124 12.48 1.78 -17.67
N ASP A 125 11.46 1.10 -17.16
CA ASP A 125 10.15 0.99 -17.80
C ASP A 125 9.15 1.99 -17.21
N TYR A 126 8.68 2.91 -18.04
CA TYR A 126 7.59 3.82 -17.71
C TYR A 126 6.34 3.45 -18.51
N PHE A 127 5.19 3.47 -17.83
CA PHE A 127 3.90 3.18 -18.46
C PHE A 127 2.99 4.39 -18.37
N LEU A 128 2.32 4.71 -19.48
CA LEU A 128 1.31 5.73 -19.53
C LEU A 128 -0.07 5.08 -19.54
N SER A 129 -1.00 5.59 -18.74
CA SER A 129 -2.40 5.13 -18.69
C SER A 129 -3.34 6.32 -18.60
N GLY A 130 -4.33 6.37 -19.48
CA GLY A 130 -5.34 7.41 -19.48
C GLY A 130 -6.49 7.17 -20.46
N THR A 131 -7.38 8.14 -20.56
CA THR A 131 -8.55 8.05 -21.45
C THR A 131 -8.19 7.92 -22.92
N HIS A 132 -7.01 8.40 -23.33
CA HIS A 132 -6.53 8.36 -24.71
C HIS A 132 -6.03 6.96 -25.13
N ASN A 133 -5.71 6.07 -24.19
CA ASN A 133 -5.35 4.68 -24.46
C ASN A 133 -6.32 3.67 -23.84
N GLY A 134 -7.53 4.10 -23.48
CA GLY A 134 -8.51 3.20 -22.87
C GLY A 134 -8.04 2.58 -21.55
N TRP A 135 -7.16 3.28 -20.81
CA TRP A 135 -6.55 2.79 -19.57
C TRP A 135 -5.67 1.54 -19.74
N SER A 136 -5.13 1.30 -20.94
CA SER A 136 -4.08 0.30 -21.13
C SER A 136 -2.74 0.77 -20.53
N TYR A 137 -1.86 -0.20 -20.27
CA TYR A 137 -0.47 0.07 -19.94
C TYR A 137 0.34 0.15 -21.24
N ASP A 138 0.48 1.36 -21.78
CA ASP A 138 1.35 1.57 -22.94
C ASP A 138 2.75 1.90 -22.45
N SER A 139 3.71 1.03 -22.80
CA SER A 139 5.13 1.23 -22.50
C SER A 139 5.66 2.44 -23.26
N MET A 140 6.43 3.29 -22.56
CA MET A 140 7.09 4.46 -23.13
C MET A 140 8.55 4.15 -23.44
N GLU A 141 9.02 4.60 -24.61
CA GLU A 141 10.45 4.57 -24.93
C GLU A 141 11.18 5.75 -24.27
N PRO A 142 12.39 5.52 -23.73
CA PRO A 142 13.20 6.59 -23.14
C PRO A 142 13.66 7.58 -24.22
N ASP A 143 13.45 8.88 -23.97
CA ASP A 143 13.89 9.95 -24.86
C ASP A 143 15.25 10.51 -24.43
N ALA A 144 16.29 10.20 -25.21
CA ALA A 144 17.66 10.63 -24.96
C ALA A 144 17.90 12.14 -24.93
N MET A 145 16.94 12.96 -25.36
CA MET A 145 17.05 14.42 -25.28
C MET A 145 16.67 15.00 -23.91
N LEU A 146 16.02 14.22 -23.04
CA LEU A 146 15.60 14.67 -21.71
C LEU A 146 16.61 14.23 -20.65
N ALA A 147 17.55 15.11 -20.34
CA ALA A 147 18.53 14.89 -19.27
C ALA A 147 17.83 14.64 -17.92
N GLY A 148 18.17 13.53 -17.27
CA GLY A 148 17.67 13.14 -15.95
C GLY A 148 16.36 12.34 -15.96
N LEU A 149 15.83 11.96 -17.12
CA LEU A 149 14.66 11.09 -17.21
C LEU A 149 15.00 9.61 -16.99
N PHE A 150 16.22 9.21 -17.34
CA PHE A 150 16.79 7.88 -17.07
C PHE A 150 18.24 8.07 -16.61
N LYS A 151 18.74 7.14 -15.79
CA LYS A 151 20.12 7.12 -15.27
C LYS A 151 20.93 6.04 -15.97
#